data_AF-A0A2M9YJQ3-F1
#
_entry.id   AF-A0A2M9YJQ3-F1
#
_cell.length_a   1.000
_cell.length_b   1.000
_cell.length_c   1.000
_cell.angle_alpha   90.00
_cell.angle_beta   90.00
_cell.angle_gamma   90.00
#
_symmetry.space_group_name_H-M   'P 1'
#
loop_
_entity.id
_entity.type
_entity.pdbx_description
1 polymer ?
#
loop_
_entity_poly.entity_id
_entity_poly.type
_entity_poly.pdbx_seq_one_letter_code
_entity_poly.pdbx_strand_id
1 'polypeptide(L)'
;MKRISFYIFSAYVFFLSSLISCAQAERFSLDGPSGALITIVQEVAETAASSSSSANTGFQFGGVLQGLVSGTVEVQLNSEVLALSGNSGFQFANRIPKNQAYQLSVKTSAPNHSCKIFSDTTENPSGNATSDVSNLIVYCSTVVINGKIPGDTVSVKEDGTALNFDISLSGPTGPNDPVAHVALSTTAAINHFSPGPESYDMNFANPDSVSVTATDLTPAGSSDYFDQTYALNVAVTPSNLAVSFTLKIINNDKRIGTITRVSAGNMQYGALNLGINGGDSACSADVGFSSKILAGVAARVPGNADWPIAKNTKYYRADNNAFIATSDNNGLIAYNTLYTSTGNPASDFWSGFNTNWTVNVNCSDWTDNATGNGLAGDGSTLIPCTTGFKRSLCIER
;
A
#
# COMPACT_ATOMS: atom_id res chain seq x y z
N MET A 1 14.26 -4.75 39.85
CA MET A 1 14.10 -5.97 40.69
C MET A 1 12.86 -5.84 41.54
N LYS A 2 11.78 -6.56 41.19
CA LYS A 2 10.77 -7.14 42.10
C LYS A 2 9.75 -7.90 41.26
N ARG A 3 9.74 -9.23 41.41
CA ARG A 3 8.74 -10.16 40.89
C ARG A 3 7.61 -10.23 41.91
N ILE A 4 6.35 -10.23 41.48
CA ILE A 4 5.22 -10.65 42.29
C ILE A 4 4.46 -11.73 41.51
N SER A 5 4.56 -12.95 42.03
CA SER A 5 3.73 -14.10 41.70
C SER A 5 2.33 -13.91 42.30
N PHE A 6 1.29 -14.34 41.58
CA PHE A 6 0.02 -14.70 42.19
C PHE A 6 -0.30 -16.17 41.87
N TYR A 7 -0.59 -16.90 42.93
CA TYR A 7 -0.90 -18.32 43.00
C TYR A 7 -2.43 -18.52 43.07
N ILE A 8 -2.91 -19.57 42.38
CA ILE A 8 -3.92 -20.60 42.75
C ILE A 8 -5.31 -20.19 43.28
N PHE A 9 -6.34 -20.70 42.59
CA PHE A 9 -7.56 -21.38 43.12
C PHE A 9 -8.15 -22.23 41.95
N SER A 10 -8.06 -23.57 41.91
CA SER A 10 -9.02 -24.59 42.42
C SER A 10 -10.45 -24.41 41.84
N ALA A 11 -11.19 -25.37 41.24
CA ALA A 11 -11.23 -26.83 41.31
C ALA A 11 -12.28 -27.43 40.30
N TYR A 12 -12.01 -28.65 39.78
CA TYR A 12 -12.88 -29.78 39.35
C TYR A 12 -14.02 -29.57 38.31
N VAL A 13 -14.21 -30.44 37.30
CA VAL A 13 -14.88 -31.78 37.37
C VAL A 13 -14.39 -32.74 36.27
N PHE A 14 -14.24 -34.02 36.66
CA PHE A 14 -13.92 -35.24 35.90
C PHE A 14 -15.14 -35.84 35.15
N PHE A 15 -14.93 -36.45 33.97
CA PHE A 15 -15.56 -37.72 33.49
C PHE A 15 -14.80 -38.19 32.22
N LEU A 16 -13.94 -39.22 32.31
CA LEU A 16 -14.13 -40.61 31.81
C LEU A 16 -14.64 -40.67 30.34
N SER A 17 -13.95 -41.23 29.35
CA SER A 17 -13.55 -42.65 29.24
C SER A 17 -12.57 -42.93 28.09
N SER A 18 -11.57 -43.75 28.37
CA SER A 18 -10.65 -44.41 27.42
C SER A 18 -11.20 -45.77 26.94
N LEU A 19 -11.01 -46.10 25.67
CA LEU A 19 -11.04 -47.50 25.18
C LEU A 19 -9.77 -47.80 24.37
N ILE A 20 -9.06 -48.80 24.88
CA ILE A 20 -7.95 -49.54 24.27
C ILE A 20 -8.56 -50.78 23.60
N SER A 21 -8.04 -51.18 22.44
CA SER A 21 -7.92 -52.60 22.08
C SER A 21 -6.80 -52.81 21.05
N CYS A 22 -5.84 -53.64 21.43
CA CYS A 22 -4.73 -54.12 20.61
C CYS A 22 -5.00 -55.55 20.08
N ALA A 23 -4.26 -55.88 19.02
CA ALA A 23 -3.76 -57.19 18.59
C ALA A 23 -4.65 -58.10 17.73
N GLN A 24 -4.14 -58.44 16.54
CA GLN A 24 -3.88 -59.83 16.17
C GLN A 24 -2.82 -59.92 15.06
N ALA A 25 -1.83 -60.78 15.27
CA ALA A 25 -0.87 -61.26 14.27
C ALA A 25 -0.69 -62.76 14.50
N GLU A 26 -1.09 -63.58 13.52
CA GLU A 26 -0.73 -65.00 13.40
C GLU A 26 -0.48 -65.26 11.91
N ARG A 27 0.77 -65.27 11.45
CA ARG A 27 1.63 -66.46 11.25
C ARG A 27 0.91 -67.62 10.56
N PHE A 28 1.13 -67.71 9.24
CA PHE A 28 0.81 -68.86 8.40
C PHE A 28 1.91 -69.92 8.58
N SER A 29 1.54 -71.13 9.05
CA SER A 29 2.43 -72.28 9.19
C SER A 29 1.88 -73.45 8.37
N LEU A 30 2.68 -73.93 7.43
CA LEU A 30 2.44 -75.14 6.65
C LEU A 30 3.27 -76.26 7.27
N ASP A 31 2.66 -77.07 8.14
CA ASP A 31 3.19 -78.37 8.54
C ASP A 31 2.02 -79.35 8.69
N GLY A 32 2.02 -80.41 7.88
CA GLY A 32 1.08 -81.55 7.98
C GLY A 32 1.39 -82.43 9.20
N PRO A 33 0.54 -83.44 9.51
CA PRO A 33 0.37 -84.59 8.61
C PRO A 33 -1.04 -85.19 8.63
N SER A 34 -1.66 -85.34 7.46
CA SER A 34 -2.50 -86.48 7.04
C SER A 34 -3.35 -86.12 5.82
N GLY A 35 -2.99 -86.74 4.70
CA GLY A 35 -3.78 -87.02 3.50
C GLY A 35 -5.02 -86.18 3.17
N ALA A 36 -4.84 -85.22 2.26
CA ALA A 36 -5.84 -84.97 1.22
C ALA A 36 -5.11 -84.63 -0.10
N LEU A 37 -5.18 -85.60 -1.00
CA LEU A 37 -4.76 -85.52 -2.39
C LEU A 37 -5.72 -84.57 -3.12
N ILE A 38 -5.25 -83.44 -3.65
CA ILE A 38 -6.01 -82.66 -4.63
C ILE A 38 -5.19 -82.63 -5.92
N THR A 39 -5.59 -83.48 -6.87
CA THR A 39 -5.09 -83.46 -8.25
C THR A 39 -5.96 -82.52 -9.09
N ILE A 40 -5.33 -81.42 -9.50
CA ILE A 40 -5.36 -80.68 -10.77
C ILE A 40 -6.59 -80.78 -11.70
N VAL A 41 -7.16 -79.62 -12.06
CA VAL A 41 -7.56 -79.34 -13.46
C VAL A 41 -6.73 -78.17 -13.96
N GLN A 42 -5.97 -78.44 -15.00
CA GLN A 42 -5.21 -77.49 -15.78
C GLN A 42 -6.14 -76.90 -16.85
N GLU A 43 -6.50 -75.63 -16.74
CA GLU A 43 -6.82 -74.84 -17.93
C GLU A 43 -5.55 -74.06 -18.30
N VAL A 44 -4.89 -74.50 -19.38
CA VAL A 44 -3.96 -73.67 -20.12
C VAL A 44 -4.78 -72.66 -20.90
N ALA A 45 -4.97 -71.48 -20.33
CA ALA A 45 -5.19 -70.28 -21.11
C ALA A 45 -3.88 -69.48 -21.09
N GLU A 46 -3.08 -69.65 -22.14
CA GLU A 46 -2.16 -68.61 -22.57
C GLU A 46 -2.99 -67.36 -22.85
N THR A 47 -2.98 -66.44 -21.90
CA THR A 47 -3.31 -65.05 -22.18
C THR A 47 -2.30 -64.24 -21.42
N ALA A 48 -1.41 -63.59 -22.17
CA ALA A 48 -0.48 -62.60 -21.69
C ALA A 48 -1.25 -61.50 -20.97
N ALA A 49 -1.42 -61.64 -19.67
CA ALA A 49 -1.66 -60.54 -18.78
C ALA A 49 -0.40 -60.43 -17.93
N SER A 50 0.57 -59.69 -18.45
CA SER A 50 1.49 -58.96 -17.60
C SER A 50 0.61 -58.12 -16.67
N SER A 51 0.27 -58.65 -15.51
CA SER A 51 -0.13 -57.85 -14.38
C SER A 51 1.10 -57.05 -13.98
N SER A 52 1.33 -55.97 -14.71
CA SER A 52 2.05 -54.81 -14.20
C SER A 52 1.24 -54.26 -13.03
N SER A 53 1.32 -54.97 -11.90
CA SER A 53 1.42 -54.30 -10.62
C SER A 53 2.57 -53.31 -10.80
N SER A 54 2.21 -52.09 -11.17
CA SER A 54 3.14 -51.00 -11.40
C SER A 54 3.62 -50.59 -10.02
N ALA A 55 4.47 -51.43 -9.44
CA ALA A 55 5.20 -51.16 -8.24
C ALA A 55 5.93 -49.84 -8.47
N ASN A 56 5.81 -48.96 -7.48
CA ASN A 56 6.56 -47.73 -7.25
C ASN A 56 8.08 -47.97 -7.33
N THR A 57 8.59 -48.33 -8.50
CA THR A 57 9.99 -48.67 -8.75
C THR A 57 10.67 -47.43 -9.30
N GLY A 58 11.33 -46.71 -8.41
CA GLY A 58 12.01 -45.48 -8.75
C GLY A 58 12.12 -44.54 -7.56
N PHE A 59 12.94 -43.52 -7.75
CA PHE A 59 13.26 -42.55 -6.72
C PHE A 59 12.29 -41.37 -6.73
N GLN A 60 11.90 -40.93 -5.55
CA GLN A 60 10.99 -39.81 -5.30
C GLN A 60 11.75 -38.49 -5.28
N PHE A 61 11.07 -37.42 -5.68
CA PHE A 61 11.58 -36.06 -5.66
C PHE A 61 10.59 -35.16 -4.91
N GLY A 62 11.05 -34.47 -3.89
CA GLY A 62 10.24 -33.59 -3.07
C GLY A 62 11.08 -32.59 -2.28
N GLY A 63 10.40 -31.64 -1.67
CA GLY A 63 11.04 -30.51 -1.03
C GLY A 63 10.08 -29.56 -0.37
N VAL A 64 10.50 -28.32 -0.19
CA VAL A 64 9.70 -27.23 0.39
C VAL A 64 9.74 -25.98 -0.50
N LEU A 65 8.61 -25.28 -0.57
CA LEU A 65 8.52 -23.93 -1.14
C LEU A 65 8.67 -22.90 -0.02
N GLN A 66 9.48 -21.86 -0.26
CA GLN A 66 9.71 -20.76 0.68
C GLN A 66 9.69 -19.41 -0.02
N GLY A 67 9.21 -18.37 0.68
CA GLY A 67 9.28 -16.98 0.22
C GLY A 67 8.25 -16.55 -0.83
N LEU A 68 7.31 -17.43 -1.23
CA LEU A 68 6.19 -17.06 -2.09
C LEU A 68 5.20 -16.21 -1.28
N VAL A 69 4.90 -15.00 -1.75
CA VAL A 69 3.98 -14.08 -1.07
C VAL A 69 2.58 -14.11 -1.70
N SER A 70 2.49 -14.29 -3.02
CA SER A 70 1.22 -14.42 -3.73
C SER A 70 1.37 -15.17 -5.05
N GLY A 71 0.26 -15.68 -5.58
CA GLY A 71 0.21 -16.40 -6.86
C GLY A 71 0.59 -17.87 -6.77
N THR A 72 0.98 -18.44 -7.92
CA THR A 72 1.30 -19.86 -8.08
C THR A 72 2.60 -20.00 -8.86
N VAL A 73 3.47 -20.90 -8.41
CA VAL A 73 4.74 -21.25 -9.05
C VAL A 73 4.61 -22.65 -9.64
N GLU A 74 5.11 -22.85 -10.85
CA GLU A 74 5.17 -24.16 -11.49
C GLU A 74 6.61 -24.65 -11.49
N VAL A 75 6.85 -25.78 -10.83
CA VAL A 75 8.12 -26.50 -10.89
C VAL A 75 7.99 -27.72 -11.80
N GLN A 76 9.09 -28.11 -12.42
CA GLN A 76 9.10 -29.17 -13.42
C GLN A 76 10.16 -30.21 -13.09
N LEU A 77 9.77 -31.49 -13.16
CA LEU A 77 10.64 -32.65 -13.14
C LEU A 77 10.50 -33.37 -14.48
N ASN A 78 11.52 -33.28 -15.34
CA ASN A 78 11.45 -33.74 -16.73
C ASN A 78 10.23 -33.15 -17.47
N SER A 79 9.15 -33.92 -17.64
CA SER A 79 7.90 -33.48 -18.28
C SER A 79 6.75 -33.27 -17.30
N GLU A 80 6.90 -33.67 -16.03
CA GLU A 80 5.89 -33.44 -15.01
C GLU A 80 5.95 -32.00 -14.54
N VAL A 81 4.79 -31.35 -14.43
CA VAL A 81 4.66 -30.00 -13.90
C VAL A 81 3.82 -30.05 -12.64
N LEU A 82 4.33 -29.43 -11.58
CA LEU A 82 3.67 -29.34 -10.29
C LEU A 82 3.48 -27.86 -9.93
N ALA A 83 2.22 -27.48 -9.67
CA ALA A 83 1.84 -26.14 -9.25
C ALA A 83 1.87 -26.02 -7.72
N LEU A 84 2.52 -24.96 -7.22
CA LEU A 84 2.75 -24.67 -5.81
C LEU A 84 2.20 -23.27 -5.48
N SER A 85 1.28 -23.17 -4.52
CA SER A 85 0.60 -21.91 -4.15
C SER A 85 0.75 -21.51 -2.69
N GLY A 86 1.66 -22.17 -1.95
CA GLY A 86 1.90 -21.88 -0.55
C GLY A 86 3.26 -22.38 -0.06
N ASN A 87 3.79 -21.73 0.97
CA ASN A 87 5.09 -22.06 1.56
C ASN A 87 5.02 -23.35 2.38
N SER A 88 4.94 -24.48 1.69
CA SER A 88 4.76 -25.82 2.27
C SER A 88 5.61 -26.87 1.57
N GLY A 89 5.59 -28.08 2.11
CA GLY A 89 6.19 -29.25 1.44
C GLY A 89 5.48 -29.58 0.13
N PHE A 90 6.24 -30.14 -0.82
CA PHE A 90 5.75 -30.64 -2.09
C PHE A 90 6.46 -31.94 -2.49
N GLN A 91 5.83 -32.73 -3.36
CA GLN A 91 6.39 -33.95 -3.90
C GLN A 91 5.85 -34.19 -5.31
N PHE A 92 6.73 -34.55 -6.24
CA PHE A 92 6.35 -35.00 -7.58
C PHE A 92 5.73 -36.40 -7.52
N ALA A 93 4.70 -36.64 -8.34
CA ALA A 93 4.05 -37.93 -8.42
C ALA A 93 4.92 -38.95 -9.18
N ASN A 94 5.66 -38.50 -10.20
CA ASN A 94 6.52 -39.41 -10.95
C ASN A 94 7.74 -39.80 -10.12
N ARG A 95 8.10 -41.07 -10.25
CA ARG A 95 9.33 -41.64 -9.74
C ARG A 95 10.28 -41.88 -10.89
N ILE A 96 11.55 -41.53 -10.71
CA ILE A 96 12.58 -41.74 -11.75
C ILE A 96 13.31 -43.05 -11.48
N PRO A 97 13.30 -44.04 -12.41
CA PRO A 97 14.00 -45.29 -12.22
C PRO A 97 15.51 -45.10 -12.02
N LYS A 98 16.16 -46.08 -11.39
CA LYS A 98 17.60 -46.04 -11.16
C LYS A 98 18.38 -45.84 -12.47
N ASN A 99 19.36 -44.94 -12.42
CA ASN A 99 20.23 -44.54 -13.52
C ASN A 99 19.51 -43.86 -14.70
N GLN A 100 18.24 -43.50 -14.57
CA GLN A 100 17.55 -42.66 -15.55
C GLN A 100 17.82 -41.18 -15.30
N ALA A 101 17.84 -40.41 -16.38
CA ALA A 101 18.09 -38.97 -16.31
C ALA A 101 16.90 -38.23 -15.68
N TYR A 102 17.22 -37.21 -14.88
CA TYR A 102 16.28 -36.23 -14.38
C TYR A 102 16.82 -34.82 -14.59
N GLN A 103 15.90 -33.88 -14.77
CA GLN A 103 16.16 -32.46 -14.80
C GLN A 103 15.05 -31.75 -14.03
N LEU A 104 15.44 -30.94 -13.05
CA LEU A 104 14.55 -30.08 -12.30
C LEU A 104 14.71 -28.63 -12.75
N SER A 105 13.59 -27.92 -12.86
CA SER A 105 13.57 -26.50 -13.15
C SER A 105 12.35 -25.82 -12.55
N VAL A 106 12.41 -24.50 -12.43
CA VAL A 106 11.19 -23.69 -12.33
C VAL A 106 10.69 -23.44 -13.74
N LYS A 107 9.49 -23.92 -14.06
CA LYS A 107 8.87 -23.74 -15.38
C LYS A 107 8.29 -22.33 -15.51
N THR A 108 7.53 -21.91 -14.50
CA THR A 108 6.87 -20.60 -14.48
C THR A 108 6.92 -20.05 -13.05
N SER A 109 7.44 -18.84 -12.88
CA SER A 109 7.34 -18.12 -11.60
C SER A 109 5.98 -17.44 -11.47
N ALA A 110 5.51 -17.23 -10.24
CA ALA A 110 4.33 -16.41 -9.99
C ALA A 110 4.56 -14.96 -10.49
N PRO A 111 3.51 -14.23 -10.89
CA PRO A 111 3.65 -12.82 -11.27
C PRO A 111 4.39 -12.02 -10.20
N ASN A 112 5.29 -11.15 -10.63
CA ASN A 112 6.14 -10.31 -9.76
C ASN A 112 7.06 -11.09 -8.80
N HIS A 113 7.30 -12.38 -9.02
CA HIS A 113 8.24 -13.18 -8.23
C HIS A 113 9.35 -13.75 -9.12
N SER A 114 10.52 -13.91 -8.54
CA SER A 114 11.60 -14.72 -9.10
C SER A 114 11.77 -15.96 -8.24
N CYS A 115 11.61 -17.13 -8.84
CA CYS A 115 11.69 -18.41 -8.16
C CYS A 115 12.79 -19.29 -8.76
N LYS A 116 13.51 -19.98 -7.89
CA LYS A 116 14.61 -20.89 -8.24
C LYS A 116 14.52 -22.16 -7.42
N ILE A 117 14.85 -23.29 -8.04
CA ILE A 117 14.86 -24.61 -7.37
C ILE A 117 16.30 -25.05 -7.14
N PHE A 118 16.59 -25.46 -5.91
CA PHE A 118 17.91 -25.93 -5.50
C PHE A 118 17.83 -27.32 -4.89
N SER A 119 18.92 -28.08 -5.07
CA SER A 119 19.30 -29.18 -4.19
C SER A 119 20.65 -28.81 -3.56
N ASP A 120 20.67 -28.68 -2.24
CA ASP A 120 21.78 -28.09 -1.48
C ASP A 120 22.17 -26.72 -2.08
N THR A 121 23.31 -26.62 -2.77
CA THR A 121 23.78 -25.38 -3.43
C THR A 121 23.64 -25.37 -4.95
N THR A 122 23.08 -26.42 -5.55
CA THR A 122 22.98 -26.57 -7.01
C THR A 122 21.63 -26.07 -7.50
N GLU A 123 21.62 -24.98 -8.26
CA GLU A 123 20.43 -24.47 -8.96
C GLU A 123 20.07 -25.37 -10.16
N ASN A 124 18.77 -25.60 -10.38
CA ASN A 124 18.25 -26.45 -11.47
C ASN A 124 18.95 -27.82 -11.55
N PRO A 125 18.93 -28.62 -10.47
CA PRO A 125 19.69 -29.87 -10.40
C PRO A 125 19.26 -30.85 -11.48
N SER A 126 20.24 -31.51 -12.09
CA SER A 126 20.03 -32.55 -13.09
C SER A 126 21.09 -33.64 -12.96
N GLY A 127 20.80 -34.82 -13.49
CA GLY A 127 21.72 -35.96 -13.44
C GLY A 127 20.98 -37.28 -13.57
N ASN A 128 21.57 -38.36 -13.06
CA ASN A 128 20.93 -39.67 -13.06
C ASN A 128 20.42 -40.02 -11.67
N ALA A 129 19.21 -40.55 -11.58
CA ALA A 129 18.58 -40.85 -10.29
C ALA A 129 19.26 -42.06 -9.63
N THR A 130 19.76 -41.87 -8.40
CA THR A 130 20.48 -42.90 -7.63
C THR A 130 19.94 -43.10 -6.20
N SER A 131 19.15 -42.15 -5.68
CA SER A 131 18.43 -42.19 -4.41
C SER A 131 17.20 -41.26 -4.47
N ASP A 132 16.31 -41.37 -3.48
CA ASP A 132 15.26 -40.37 -3.25
C ASP A 132 15.92 -39.00 -2.97
N VAL A 133 15.27 -37.93 -3.43
CA VAL A 133 15.66 -36.53 -3.23
C VAL A 133 14.55 -35.83 -2.46
N SER A 134 14.79 -35.48 -1.19
CA SER A 134 13.80 -34.84 -0.31
C SER A 134 14.25 -33.48 0.23
N ASN A 135 15.45 -33.04 -0.14
CA ASN A 135 16.09 -31.79 0.27
C ASN A 135 15.92 -30.67 -0.78
N LEU A 136 14.96 -30.77 -1.69
CA LEU A 136 14.71 -29.70 -2.65
C LEU A 136 14.18 -28.47 -1.91
N ILE A 137 14.68 -27.29 -2.28
CA ILE A 137 14.15 -26.03 -1.79
C ILE A 137 13.86 -25.15 -2.99
N VAL A 138 12.61 -24.69 -3.08
CA VAL A 138 12.20 -23.67 -4.04
C VAL A 138 12.20 -22.35 -3.29
N TYR A 139 13.16 -21.50 -3.63
CA TYR A 139 13.25 -20.13 -3.11
C TYR A 139 12.50 -19.20 -4.06
N CYS A 140 11.53 -18.48 -3.53
CA CYS A 140 10.84 -17.41 -4.23
C CYS A 140 11.06 -16.09 -3.52
N SER A 141 11.21 -15.03 -4.30
CA SER A 141 11.32 -13.67 -3.77
C SER A 141 10.58 -12.69 -4.66
N THR A 142 10.04 -11.64 -4.04
CA THR A 142 9.55 -10.42 -4.70
C THR A 142 10.22 -9.21 -4.06
N VAL A 143 10.15 -8.06 -4.72
CA VAL A 143 10.59 -6.80 -4.12
C VAL A 143 9.55 -6.32 -3.13
N VAL A 144 10.00 -5.72 -2.04
CA VAL A 144 9.19 -5.10 -1.01
C VAL A 144 9.65 -3.65 -0.86
N ILE A 145 8.71 -2.69 -0.83
CA ILE A 145 9.00 -1.28 -0.57
C ILE A 145 8.26 -0.85 0.71
N ASN A 146 8.98 -0.46 1.76
CA ASN A 146 8.39 -0.07 3.06
C ASN A 146 7.39 -1.12 3.60
N GLY A 147 7.70 -2.40 3.41
CA GLY A 147 6.82 -3.52 3.79
C GLY A 147 5.63 -3.79 2.86
N LYS A 148 5.53 -3.08 1.73
CA LYS A 148 4.50 -3.26 0.69
C LYS A 148 4.98 -4.15 -0.44
N ILE A 149 4.08 -4.94 -1.00
CA ILE A 149 4.36 -5.82 -2.16
C ILE A 149 3.74 -5.24 -3.44
N PRO A 150 4.17 -5.69 -4.64
CA PRO A 150 3.60 -5.22 -5.90
C PRO A 150 2.08 -5.41 -5.93
N GLY A 151 1.36 -4.34 -6.29
CA GLY A 151 -0.10 -4.26 -6.22
C GLY A 151 -0.62 -3.44 -5.03
N ASP A 152 0.18 -3.26 -3.98
CA ASP A 152 -0.12 -2.29 -2.92
C ASP A 152 0.20 -0.87 -3.38
N THR A 153 -0.56 0.10 -2.86
CA THR A 153 -0.24 1.53 -3.00
C THR A 153 0.67 1.98 -1.87
N VAL A 154 1.80 2.59 -2.22
CA VAL A 154 2.67 3.32 -1.29
C VAL A 154 2.19 4.76 -1.24
N SER A 155 1.67 5.21 -0.10
CA SER A 155 1.15 6.58 0.06
C SER A 155 2.11 7.43 0.87
N VAL A 156 2.43 8.63 0.37
CA VAL A 156 3.27 9.61 1.06
C VAL A 156 2.54 10.94 1.15
N LYS A 157 2.65 11.64 2.28
CA LYS A 157 2.11 12.99 2.42
C LYS A 157 3.13 14.03 1.97
N GLU A 158 2.67 15.08 1.33
CA GLU A 158 3.50 16.23 0.99
C GLU A 158 3.69 17.18 2.19
N ASP A 159 4.32 16.69 3.26
CA ASP A 159 4.54 17.46 4.50
C ASP A 159 5.96 18.04 4.65
N GLY A 160 6.76 17.96 3.59
CA GLY A 160 8.16 18.42 3.58
C GLY A 160 9.13 17.46 4.27
N THR A 161 8.68 16.27 4.71
CA THR A 161 9.59 15.20 5.13
C THR A 161 10.28 14.56 3.93
N ALA A 162 11.49 14.03 4.16
CA ALA A 162 12.26 13.32 3.13
C ALA A 162 11.59 11.98 2.78
N LEU A 163 11.63 11.61 1.49
CA LEU A 163 11.17 10.30 1.03
C LEU A 163 12.18 9.22 1.41
N ASN A 164 11.76 8.33 2.29
CA ASN A 164 12.53 7.13 2.61
C ASN A 164 11.82 5.90 2.05
N PHE A 165 12.52 5.17 1.18
CA PHE A 165 12.11 3.88 0.64
C PHE A 165 13.06 2.81 1.16
N ASP A 166 12.59 1.97 2.07
CA ASP A 166 13.27 0.72 2.39
C ASP A 166 12.90 -0.30 1.31
N ILE A 167 13.86 -0.66 0.46
CA ILE A 167 13.68 -1.64 -0.62
C ILE A 167 14.39 -2.93 -0.22
N SER A 168 13.65 -4.02 -0.14
CA SER A 168 14.21 -5.33 0.19
C SER A 168 13.62 -6.42 -0.69
N LEU A 169 14.19 -7.62 -0.60
CA LEU A 169 13.52 -8.82 -1.09
C LEU A 169 12.64 -9.42 0.01
N SER A 170 11.54 -10.08 -0.37
CA SER A 170 10.62 -10.74 0.56
C SER A 170 11.20 -11.99 1.23
N GLY A 171 12.29 -12.53 0.68
CA GLY A 171 12.91 -13.77 1.10
C GLY A 171 14.25 -14.00 0.40
N PRO A 172 14.99 -15.05 0.81
CA PRO A 172 16.27 -15.39 0.22
C PRO A 172 16.11 -15.81 -1.25
N THR A 173 17.11 -15.53 -2.07
CA THR A 173 17.13 -15.97 -3.48
C THR A 173 17.80 -17.34 -3.67
N GLY A 174 18.44 -17.85 -2.62
CA GLY A 174 19.16 -19.10 -2.62
C GLY A 174 19.73 -19.47 -1.24
N PRO A 175 20.39 -20.63 -1.13
CA PRO A 175 20.85 -21.21 0.13
C PRO A 175 21.99 -20.45 0.83
N ASN A 176 22.74 -19.61 0.09
CA ASN A 176 23.88 -18.83 0.61
C ASN A 176 23.61 -17.32 0.61
N ASP A 177 22.37 -16.89 0.36
CA ASP A 177 22.01 -15.48 0.22
C ASP A 177 20.98 -15.08 1.29
N PRO A 178 21.42 -14.59 2.47
CA PRO A 178 20.50 -14.11 3.48
C PRO A 178 19.82 -12.83 2.99
N VAL A 179 18.51 -12.69 3.27
CA VAL A 179 17.67 -11.56 2.87
C VAL A 179 18.43 -10.23 2.99
N ALA A 180 18.83 -9.68 1.85
CA ALA A 180 19.57 -8.43 1.79
C ALA A 180 18.58 -7.26 1.79
N HIS A 181 18.76 -6.36 2.75
CA HIS A 181 18.01 -5.11 2.88
C HIS A 181 18.77 -3.99 2.19
N VAL A 182 18.09 -3.13 1.44
CA VAL A 182 18.69 -1.88 0.95
C VAL A 182 17.78 -0.69 1.22
N ALA A 183 18.21 0.16 2.14
CA ALA A 183 17.55 1.43 2.39
C ALA A 183 17.95 2.45 1.32
N LEU A 184 17.00 2.90 0.52
CA LEU A 184 17.11 4.09 -0.33
C LEU A 184 16.49 5.28 0.41
N SER A 185 17.34 6.19 0.87
CA SER A 185 16.92 7.47 1.45
C SER A 185 17.20 8.56 0.43
N THR A 186 16.17 9.25 -0.08
CA THR A 186 16.39 10.46 -0.88
C THR A 186 16.26 11.68 0.02
N THR A 187 17.20 12.62 -0.05
CA THR A 187 17.21 13.83 0.80
C THR A 187 16.53 15.03 0.15
N ALA A 188 15.87 14.86 -1.01
CA ALA A 188 15.16 15.94 -1.68
C ALA A 188 13.84 16.25 -0.95
N ALA A 189 13.59 17.52 -0.64
CA ALA A 189 12.30 17.96 -0.11
C ALA A 189 11.22 17.72 -1.17
N ILE A 190 10.12 17.06 -0.79
CA ILE A 190 9.01 16.74 -1.70
C ILE A 190 8.22 18.03 -1.98
N ASN A 191 8.67 18.80 -2.95
CA ASN A 191 7.85 19.82 -3.64
C ASN A 191 7.82 19.61 -5.16
N HIS A 192 8.59 18.64 -5.65
CA HIS A 192 8.60 18.07 -7.00
C HIS A 192 9.33 16.73 -6.91
N PHE A 193 8.63 15.61 -6.98
CA PHE A 193 9.30 14.33 -7.21
C PHE A 193 9.67 14.26 -8.69
N SER A 194 10.92 14.62 -9.02
CA SER A 194 11.49 14.45 -10.36
C SER A 194 12.57 13.38 -10.31
N PRO A 195 12.19 12.09 -10.36
CA PRO A 195 13.16 11.03 -10.45
C PRO A 195 13.65 10.99 -11.90
N GLY A 196 14.89 11.44 -12.11
CA GLY A 196 15.64 10.98 -13.28
C GLY A 196 15.89 9.47 -13.21
N PRO A 197 16.41 8.84 -14.27
CA PRO A 197 16.93 7.49 -14.16
C PRO A 197 18.14 7.49 -13.23
N GLU A 198 17.92 7.17 -11.96
CA GLU A 198 19.00 7.06 -10.98
C GLU A 198 19.38 5.59 -10.83
N SER A 199 20.59 5.24 -11.27
CA SER A 199 21.18 3.93 -11.02
C SER A 199 21.85 3.93 -9.66
N TYR A 200 21.36 3.10 -8.74
CA TYR A 200 21.96 2.93 -7.42
C TYR A 200 22.73 1.61 -7.39
N ASP A 201 24.05 1.69 -7.18
CA ASP A 201 24.89 0.52 -6.95
C ASP A 201 24.69 0.08 -5.49
N MET A 202 23.98 -1.02 -5.30
CA MET A 202 23.62 -1.53 -3.99
C MET A 202 24.51 -2.75 -3.73
N ASN A 203 25.39 -2.66 -2.74
CA ASN A 203 26.22 -3.77 -2.27
C ASN A 203 25.34 -4.85 -1.60
N PHE A 204 24.56 -5.58 -2.41
CA PHE A 204 24.22 -6.95 -2.10
C PHE A 204 25.54 -7.72 -1.98
N ALA A 205 25.60 -8.80 -1.19
CA ALA A 205 26.84 -9.54 -0.96
C ALA A 205 27.39 -10.27 -2.23
N ASN A 206 26.88 -9.94 -3.41
CA ASN A 206 27.24 -10.38 -4.76
C ASN A 206 26.89 -9.25 -5.76
N PRO A 207 27.36 -9.26 -7.03
CA PRO A 207 27.27 -8.15 -7.98
C PRO A 207 25.86 -7.91 -8.55
N ASP A 208 24.84 -7.96 -7.70
CA ASP A 208 23.45 -7.74 -8.02
C ASP A 208 23.18 -6.24 -8.04
N SER A 209 22.73 -5.71 -9.18
CA SER A 209 22.40 -4.29 -9.32
C SER A 209 20.89 -4.10 -9.29
N VAL A 210 20.44 -3.03 -8.64
CA VAL A 210 19.03 -2.64 -8.65
C VAL A 210 18.89 -1.28 -9.28
N SER A 211 17.99 -1.17 -10.24
CA SER A 211 17.58 0.12 -10.79
C SER A 211 16.17 0.44 -10.35
N VAL A 212 15.97 1.70 -9.96
CA VAL A 212 14.66 2.25 -9.64
C VAL A 212 14.40 3.39 -10.60
N THR A 213 13.30 3.32 -11.33
CA THR A 213 12.85 4.40 -12.19
C THR A 213 11.45 4.79 -11.75
N ALA A 214 11.16 6.10 -11.72
CA ALA A 214 9.79 6.53 -11.58
C ALA A 214 9.31 7.33 -12.78
N THR A 215 8.05 7.11 -13.11
CA THR A 215 7.37 7.81 -14.20
C THR A 215 6.10 8.40 -13.64
N ASP A 216 5.90 9.69 -13.87
CA ASP A 216 4.66 10.39 -13.54
C ASP A 216 3.50 9.77 -14.34
N LEU A 217 2.46 9.35 -13.63
CA LEU A 217 1.23 8.84 -14.22
C LEU A 217 0.13 9.91 -14.24
N THR A 218 0.37 11.08 -13.64
CA THR A 218 -0.58 12.19 -13.68
C THR A 218 -0.59 12.85 -15.06
N PRO A 219 -1.75 13.30 -15.55
CA PRO A 219 -1.83 14.06 -16.79
C PRO A 219 -1.01 15.36 -16.70
N ALA A 220 -0.22 15.65 -17.73
CA ALA A 220 0.52 16.90 -17.83
C ALA A 220 -0.42 18.11 -17.67
N GLY A 221 -0.06 19.03 -16.77
CA GLY A 221 -0.87 20.21 -16.46
C GLY A 221 -1.85 20.06 -15.30
N SER A 222 -1.83 18.93 -14.57
CA SER A 222 -2.48 18.85 -13.27
C SER A 222 -1.81 19.82 -12.31
N SER A 223 -2.58 20.72 -11.71
CA SER A 223 -2.11 21.63 -10.67
C SER A 223 -1.65 20.87 -9.42
N ASP A 224 -0.78 21.50 -8.63
CA ASP A 224 -0.21 21.03 -7.35
C ASP A 224 -1.25 20.92 -6.20
N TYR A 225 -2.49 20.52 -6.49
CA TYR A 225 -3.60 20.40 -5.53
C TYR A 225 -4.21 19.01 -5.51
N PHE A 226 -3.85 18.18 -6.48
CA PHE A 226 -4.40 16.84 -6.63
C PHE A 226 -3.36 15.83 -6.21
N ASP A 227 -3.83 14.74 -5.60
CA ASP A 227 -2.98 13.59 -5.33
C ASP A 227 -2.25 13.17 -6.62
N GLN A 228 -0.92 13.16 -6.55
CA GLN A 228 -0.10 12.75 -7.67
C GLN A 228 0.18 11.25 -7.58
N THR A 229 0.21 10.58 -8.73
CA THR A 229 0.47 9.14 -8.79
C THR A 229 1.64 8.89 -9.73
N TYR A 230 2.57 8.05 -9.28
CA TYR A 230 3.76 7.65 -10.03
C TYR A 230 3.84 6.13 -10.09
N ALA A 231 4.35 5.60 -11.20
CA ALA A 231 4.81 4.22 -11.27
C ALA A 231 6.26 4.18 -10.77
N LEU A 232 6.54 3.43 -9.72
CA LEU A 232 7.90 3.07 -9.29
C LEU A 232 8.25 1.70 -9.86
N ASN A 233 9.13 1.63 -10.84
CA ASN A 233 9.59 0.38 -11.42
C ASN A 233 10.94 0.01 -10.81
N VAL A 234 11.02 -1.19 -10.24
CA VAL A 234 12.23 -1.75 -9.65
C VAL A 234 12.66 -2.95 -10.46
N ALA A 235 13.90 -2.94 -10.94
CA ALA A 235 14.51 -4.08 -11.61
C ALA A 235 15.73 -4.57 -10.83
N VAL A 236 15.81 -5.87 -10.58
CA VAL A 236 16.90 -6.54 -9.86
C VAL A 236 17.59 -7.51 -10.81
N THR A 237 18.88 -7.29 -11.05
CA THR A 237 19.74 -8.21 -11.80
C THR A 237 20.71 -8.92 -10.87
N PRO A 238 21.11 -10.18 -11.15
CA PRO A 238 20.73 -11.02 -12.27
C PRO A 238 19.44 -11.83 -12.04
N SER A 239 18.71 -11.59 -10.95
CA SER A 239 17.45 -12.29 -10.62
C SER A 239 16.32 -12.10 -11.64
N ASN A 240 16.51 -11.23 -12.65
CA ASN A 240 15.56 -10.88 -13.71
C ASN A 240 14.19 -10.48 -13.16
N LEU A 241 14.17 -9.91 -11.95
CA LEU A 241 12.95 -9.51 -11.26
C LEU A 241 12.67 -8.06 -11.61
N ALA A 242 11.56 -7.82 -12.29
CA ALA A 242 11.08 -6.48 -12.62
C ALA A 242 9.66 -6.32 -12.10
N VAL A 243 9.45 -5.36 -11.20
CA VAL A 243 8.15 -5.12 -10.57
C VAL A 243 7.80 -3.63 -10.60
N SER A 244 6.50 -3.34 -10.58
CA SER A 244 5.97 -1.98 -10.55
C SER A 244 5.12 -1.76 -9.30
N PHE A 245 5.29 -0.61 -8.67
CA PHE A 245 4.52 -0.13 -7.54
C PHE A 245 3.80 1.17 -7.90
N THR A 246 2.64 1.37 -7.29
CA THR A 246 1.94 2.65 -7.37
C THR A 246 2.35 3.50 -6.17
N LEU A 247 3.10 4.57 -6.43
CA LEU A 247 3.35 5.63 -5.45
C LEU A 247 2.26 6.68 -5.57
N LYS A 248 1.62 7.01 -4.45
CA LYS A 248 0.64 8.08 -4.37
C LYS A 248 1.17 9.17 -3.44
N ILE A 249 1.51 10.32 -4.00
CA ILE A 249 1.76 11.52 -3.20
C ILE A 249 0.40 12.13 -2.90
N ILE A 250 -0.01 12.03 -1.65
CA ILE A 250 -1.22 12.66 -1.14
C ILE A 250 -0.90 14.14 -1.00
N ASN A 251 -1.50 14.94 -1.87
CA ASN A 251 -1.40 16.38 -1.82
C ASN A 251 -2.65 16.89 -1.11
N ASN A 252 -2.45 17.55 0.04
CA ASN A 252 -3.53 18.13 0.82
C ASN A 252 -3.60 19.64 0.67
N ASP A 253 -2.87 20.20 -0.30
CA ASP A 253 -2.80 21.62 -0.53
C ASP A 253 -4.14 22.15 -1.01
N LYS A 254 -4.40 23.41 -0.67
CA LYS A 254 -5.71 24.04 -0.86
C LYS A 254 -5.54 25.38 -1.56
N ARG A 255 -6.60 25.80 -2.23
CA ARG A 255 -6.64 27.10 -2.88
C ARG A 255 -7.36 28.15 -2.05
N ILE A 256 -6.90 29.38 -2.24
CA ILE A 256 -7.59 30.58 -1.81
C ILE A 256 -7.99 31.36 -3.06
N GLY A 257 -9.29 31.50 -3.24
CA GLY A 257 -9.90 32.30 -4.29
C GLY A 257 -10.48 33.60 -3.74
N THR A 258 -10.96 34.43 -4.65
CA THR A 258 -11.66 35.67 -4.32
C THR A 258 -12.94 35.72 -5.13
N ILE A 259 -14.05 36.11 -4.48
CA ILE A 259 -15.26 36.45 -5.23
C ILE A 259 -15.00 37.75 -5.99
N THR A 260 -15.09 37.68 -7.32
CA THR A 260 -14.87 38.83 -8.20
C THR A 260 -15.96 39.88 -8.08
N ARG A 261 -17.20 39.43 -7.80
CA ARG A 261 -18.33 40.30 -7.52
C ARG A 261 -18.33 40.78 -6.08
N VAL A 262 -18.39 42.10 -5.90
CA VAL A 262 -18.50 42.72 -4.57
C VAL A 262 -19.93 42.62 -4.03
N SER A 263 -20.07 42.51 -2.70
CA SER A 263 -21.36 42.47 -2.01
C SER A 263 -21.41 43.54 -0.90
N ALA A 264 -22.60 44.05 -0.66
CA ALA A 264 -22.95 44.75 0.58
C ALA A 264 -22.87 43.78 1.78
N GLY A 265 -23.14 44.27 2.99
CA GLY A 265 -22.98 43.51 4.24
C GLY A 265 -23.78 42.21 4.33
N ASN A 266 -24.83 42.03 3.52
CA ASN A 266 -25.70 40.87 3.58
C ASN A 266 -25.19 39.59 2.87
N MET A 267 -23.98 39.63 2.26
CA MET A 267 -23.32 38.52 1.56
C MET A 267 -24.25 37.70 0.62
N GLN A 268 -25.20 38.37 -0.01
CA GLN A 268 -26.24 37.71 -0.80
C GLN A 268 -25.78 37.42 -2.24
N TYR A 269 -24.85 38.22 -2.77
CA TYR A 269 -24.35 38.12 -4.14
C TYR A 269 -25.48 37.93 -5.18
N GLY A 270 -26.61 38.64 -5.00
CA GLY A 270 -27.77 38.59 -5.90
C GLY A 270 -28.51 37.23 -5.96
N ALA A 271 -28.24 36.30 -5.04
CA ALA A 271 -28.94 35.03 -4.91
C ALA A 271 -30.05 35.11 -3.84
N LEU A 272 -30.75 33.99 -3.58
CA LEU A 272 -31.81 33.93 -2.56
C LEU A 272 -31.25 33.79 -1.12
N ASN A 273 -30.07 33.17 -0.98
CA ASN A 273 -29.43 32.97 0.32
C ASN A 273 -28.64 34.22 0.74
N LEU A 274 -28.71 34.54 2.02
CA LEU A 274 -28.00 35.65 2.68
C LEU A 274 -27.06 35.12 3.76
N GLY A 275 -26.21 35.97 4.33
CA GLY A 275 -25.25 35.55 5.35
C GLY A 275 -24.14 34.65 4.80
N ILE A 276 -23.49 33.91 5.71
CA ILE A 276 -22.42 32.97 5.36
C ILE A 276 -22.86 31.88 4.37
N ASN A 277 -24.15 31.50 4.36
CA ASN A 277 -24.68 30.51 3.42
C ASN A 277 -24.78 31.07 1.99
N GLY A 278 -25.17 32.35 1.87
CA GLY A 278 -25.11 33.09 0.62
C GLY A 278 -23.66 33.21 0.13
N GLY A 279 -22.75 33.56 1.03
CA GLY A 279 -21.32 33.62 0.76
C GLY A 279 -20.69 32.29 0.33
N ASP A 280 -21.02 31.17 0.99
CA ASP A 280 -20.52 29.84 0.62
C ASP A 280 -21.01 29.42 -0.77
N SER A 281 -22.30 29.67 -1.05
CA SER A 281 -22.90 29.40 -2.36
C SER A 281 -22.21 30.20 -3.45
N ALA A 282 -21.94 31.50 -3.19
CA ALA A 282 -21.26 32.38 -4.13
C ALA A 282 -19.78 31.99 -4.30
N CYS A 283 -19.08 31.63 -3.24
CA CYS A 283 -17.70 31.18 -3.29
C CYS A 283 -17.55 29.98 -4.20
N SER A 284 -18.29 28.90 -3.93
CA SER A 284 -18.19 27.67 -4.72
C SER A 284 -18.57 27.88 -6.19
N ALA A 285 -19.51 28.79 -6.47
CA ALA A 285 -19.93 29.12 -7.82
C ALA A 285 -18.90 29.97 -8.59
N ASP A 286 -18.31 30.99 -7.96
CA ASP A 286 -17.44 31.98 -8.63
C ASP A 286 -16.01 31.44 -8.84
N VAL A 287 -15.46 30.74 -7.84
CA VAL A 287 -14.05 30.28 -7.89
C VAL A 287 -13.87 28.94 -8.60
N GLY A 288 -14.96 28.24 -8.93
CA GLY A 288 -14.93 26.98 -9.67
C GLY A 288 -14.44 25.76 -8.87
N PHE A 289 -14.39 25.86 -7.55
CA PHE A 289 -14.07 24.74 -6.65
C PHE A 289 -14.85 24.80 -5.35
N SER A 290 -15.05 23.63 -4.73
CA SER A 290 -15.79 23.53 -3.46
C SER A 290 -15.06 24.33 -2.38
N SER A 291 -15.70 25.38 -1.90
CA SER A 291 -15.09 26.34 -1.01
C SER A 291 -16.08 26.95 -0.03
N LYS A 292 -15.55 27.56 1.02
CA LYS A 292 -16.31 28.37 1.97
C LYS A 292 -15.82 29.80 1.99
N ILE A 293 -16.74 30.73 2.23
CA ILE A 293 -16.41 32.12 2.48
C ILE A 293 -15.68 32.25 3.82
N LEU A 294 -14.61 33.04 3.84
CA LEU A 294 -13.95 33.43 5.07
C LEU A 294 -14.59 34.71 5.60
N ALA A 295 -15.46 34.56 6.59
CA ALA A 295 -16.20 35.66 7.20
C ALA A 295 -16.48 35.37 8.67
N GLY A 296 -16.32 36.38 9.51
CA GLY A 296 -16.42 36.30 10.96
C GLY A 296 -17.85 36.16 11.41
N VAL A 297 -18.16 35.00 11.99
CA VAL A 297 -19.40 34.66 12.69
C VAL A 297 -19.07 33.64 13.76
N ALA A 298 -19.92 33.49 14.77
CA ALA A 298 -19.67 32.58 15.89
C ALA A 298 -19.39 31.13 15.45
N ALA A 299 -20.05 30.65 14.39
CA ALA A 299 -19.83 29.30 13.86
C ALA A 299 -18.49 29.13 13.12
N ARG A 300 -17.87 30.22 12.64
CA ARG A 300 -16.73 30.21 11.72
C ARG A 300 -15.51 30.91 12.32
N VAL A 301 -15.08 30.41 13.47
CA VAL A 301 -13.83 30.78 14.15
C VAL A 301 -12.91 29.56 14.29
N PRO A 302 -11.60 29.75 14.47
CA PRO A 302 -10.65 28.66 14.66
C PRO A 302 -11.10 27.68 15.76
N GLY A 303 -11.03 26.38 15.47
CA GLY A 303 -11.46 25.31 16.36
C GLY A 303 -12.92 24.86 16.20
N ASN A 304 -13.77 25.64 15.53
CA ASN A 304 -15.12 25.20 15.19
C ASN A 304 -15.16 24.30 13.95
N ALA A 305 -16.14 23.41 13.89
CA ALA A 305 -16.34 22.48 12.77
C ALA A 305 -16.57 23.19 11.42
N ASP A 306 -17.06 24.42 11.45
CA ASP A 306 -17.32 25.20 10.24
C ASP A 306 -16.14 26.11 9.84
N TRP A 307 -15.01 26.08 10.57
CA TRP A 307 -13.78 26.76 10.17
C TRP A 307 -13.23 26.20 8.84
N PRO A 308 -12.88 27.04 7.86
CA PRO A 308 -12.55 26.56 6.52
C PRO A 308 -11.05 26.34 6.29
N ILE A 309 -10.16 26.77 7.19
CA ILE A 309 -8.72 26.57 7.05
C ILE A 309 -8.32 25.27 7.77
N ALA A 310 -7.85 24.30 7.01
CA ALA A 310 -7.36 23.01 7.48
C ALA A 310 -6.01 23.16 8.19
N LYS A 311 -5.66 22.19 9.03
CA LYS A 311 -4.42 22.17 9.83
C LYS A 311 -3.25 21.65 9.00
N ASN A 312 -2.07 22.25 9.13
CA ASN A 312 -0.83 21.84 8.43
C ASN A 312 -1.02 21.67 6.92
N THR A 313 -1.64 22.66 6.30
CA THR A 313 -2.01 22.63 4.89
C THR A 313 -1.38 23.81 4.19
N LYS A 314 -0.73 23.59 3.04
CA LYS A 314 -0.26 24.70 2.22
C LYS A 314 -1.44 25.29 1.47
N TYR A 315 -1.42 26.61 1.35
CA TYR A 315 -2.40 27.36 0.62
C TYR A 315 -1.75 28.13 -0.51
N TYR A 316 -2.35 28.07 -1.69
CA TYR A 316 -1.92 28.78 -2.87
C TYR A 316 -3.05 29.64 -3.42
N ARG A 317 -2.68 30.67 -4.19
CA ARG A 317 -3.67 31.47 -4.88
C ARG A 317 -4.30 30.69 -6.02
N ALA A 318 -5.61 30.77 -6.14
CA ALA A 318 -6.35 30.09 -7.20
C ALA A 318 -6.05 30.62 -8.61
N ASP A 319 -5.57 31.85 -8.77
CA ASP A 319 -5.40 32.51 -10.06
C ASP A 319 -4.05 32.23 -10.75
N ASN A 320 -2.98 32.10 -9.97
CA ASN A 320 -1.63 31.94 -10.50
C ASN A 320 -0.80 30.87 -9.77
N ASN A 321 -1.39 30.10 -8.87
CA ASN A 321 -0.73 29.07 -8.06
C ASN A 321 0.48 29.59 -7.26
N ALA A 322 0.52 30.89 -6.91
CA ALA A 322 1.57 31.37 -6.02
C ALA A 322 1.31 30.90 -4.58
N PHE A 323 2.35 30.39 -3.93
CA PHE A 323 2.31 29.99 -2.52
C PHE A 323 1.98 31.18 -1.63
N ILE A 324 1.03 30.99 -0.70
CA ILE A 324 0.59 32.01 0.27
C ILE A 324 1.23 31.73 1.63
N ALA A 325 0.90 30.58 2.21
CA ALA A 325 1.34 30.18 3.54
C ALA A 325 1.00 28.70 3.81
N THR A 326 1.66 28.13 4.81
CA THR A 326 1.24 26.89 5.45
C THR A 326 0.49 27.24 6.73
N SER A 327 -0.69 26.64 6.93
CA SER A 327 -1.43 26.78 8.18
C SER A 327 -0.78 26.01 9.31
N ASP A 328 -0.95 26.46 10.55
CA ASP A 328 -0.42 25.77 11.72
C ASP A 328 -1.28 24.55 12.14
N ASN A 329 -0.89 23.91 13.26
CA ASN A 329 -1.62 22.78 13.87
C ASN A 329 -3.04 23.13 14.35
N ASN A 330 -3.43 24.41 14.37
CA ASN A 330 -4.76 24.90 14.70
C ASN A 330 -5.56 25.31 13.45
N GLY A 331 -4.96 25.23 12.26
CA GLY A 331 -5.58 25.69 11.02
C GLY A 331 -5.57 27.20 10.92
N LEU A 332 -4.52 27.85 11.43
CA LEU A 332 -4.36 29.30 11.36
C LEU A 332 -3.31 29.69 10.33
N ILE A 333 -3.62 30.73 9.58
CA ILE A 333 -2.65 31.52 8.80
C ILE A 333 -2.60 32.91 9.44
N ALA A 334 -1.44 33.56 9.41
CA ALA A 334 -1.33 34.93 9.88
C ALA A 334 -2.33 35.83 9.13
N TYR A 335 -3.14 36.58 9.88
CA TYR A 335 -4.26 37.35 9.34
C TYR A 335 -3.87 38.25 8.17
N ASN A 336 -2.79 39.01 8.34
CA ASN A 336 -2.28 39.92 7.30
C ASN A 336 -1.85 39.15 6.05
N THR A 337 -1.11 38.04 6.20
CA THR A 337 -0.67 37.20 5.09
C THR A 337 -1.85 36.74 4.23
N LEU A 338 -2.96 36.38 4.88
CA LEU A 338 -4.15 35.90 4.20
C LEU A 338 -4.87 37.01 3.42
N TYR A 339 -5.16 38.14 4.06
CA TYR A 339 -5.92 39.23 3.43
C TYR A 339 -5.12 40.06 2.41
N THR A 340 -3.79 39.92 2.38
CA THR A 340 -2.94 40.49 1.32
C THR A 340 -2.59 39.48 0.21
N SER A 341 -3.09 38.25 0.28
CA SER A 341 -2.66 37.16 -0.60
C SER A 341 -3.07 37.31 -2.08
N THR A 342 -4.11 38.09 -2.37
CA THR A 342 -4.79 38.08 -3.69
C THR A 342 -4.41 39.26 -4.59
N GLY A 343 -3.39 40.04 -4.21
CA GLY A 343 -2.94 41.23 -4.94
C GLY A 343 -3.86 42.45 -4.83
N ASN A 344 -4.99 42.33 -4.11
CA ASN A 344 -5.84 43.45 -3.71
C ASN A 344 -5.49 43.89 -2.29
N PRO A 345 -5.67 45.17 -1.93
CA PRO A 345 -5.52 45.64 -0.55
C PRO A 345 -6.44 44.87 0.41
N ALA A 346 -5.97 44.61 1.63
CA ALA A 346 -6.76 43.93 2.66
C ALA A 346 -8.09 44.65 2.97
N SER A 347 -8.11 45.99 2.88
CA SER A 347 -9.29 46.84 3.05
C SER A 347 -10.38 46.63 1.99
N ASP A 348 -10.11 45.91 0.90
CA ASP A 348 -11.08 45.60 -0.15
C ASP A 348 -11.90 44.34 0.13
N PHE A 349 -11.58 43.63 1.22
CA PHE A 349 -12.27 42.43 1.64
C PHE A 349 -13.16 42.68 2.85
N TRP A 350 -14.29 41.97 2.92
CA TRP A 350 -15.00 41.75 4.17
C TRP A 350 -14.22 40.75 5.03
N SER A 351 -14.19 40.98 6.36
CA SER A 351 -13.66 40.00 7.31
C SER A 351 -14.59 39.73 8.47
N GLY A 352 -15.02 40.75 9.22
CA GLY A 352 -15.69 40.59 10.53
C GLY A 352 -14.82 39.92 11.60
N PHE A 353 -13.51 39.92 11.44
CA PHE A 353 -12.56 39.34 12.39
C PHE A 353 -11.58 40.40 12.91
N ASN A 354 -11.25 40.32 14.19
CA ASN A 354 -10.01 40.90 14.70
C ASN A 354 -8.79 40.16 14.11
N THR A 355 -7.62 40.78 14.17
CA THR A 355 -6.37 40.18 13.66
C THR A 355 -5.93 38.90 14.41
N ASN A 356 -6.56 38.60 15.55
CA ASN A 356 -6.41 37.35 16.30
C ASN A 356 -7.50 36.30 16.00
N TRP A 357 -8.23 36.46 14.89
CA TRP A 357 -9.31 35.56 14.43
C TRP A 357 -10.54 35.46 15.35
N THR A 358 -10.69 36.36 16.31
CA THR A 358 -11.95 36.50 17.07
C THR A 358 -12.98 37.30 16.28
N VAL A 359 -14.27 36.96 16.42
CA VAL A 359 -15.37 37.69 15.74
C VAL A 359 -15.42 39.13 16.23
N ASN A 360 -15.64 40.05 15.31
CA ASN A 360 -15.95 41.46 15.56
C ASN A 360 -17.20 41.85 14.75
N VAL A 361 -17.46 43.14 14.59
CA VAL A 361 -18.61 43.68 13.85
C VAL A 361 -18.69 43.11 12.44
N ASN A 362 -19.84 42.52 12.12
CA ASN A 362 -20.01 41.62 10.98
C ASN A 362 -21.38 41.79 10.30
N CYS A 363 -21.96 42.99 10.29
CA CYS A 363 -23.25 43.26 9.62
C CYS A 363 -24.38 42.29 10.03
N SER A 364 -24.52 42.05 11.34
CA SER A 364 -25.51 41.11 11.90
C SER A 364 -25.37 39.70 11.31
N ASP A 365 -24.20 39.08 11.49
CA ASP A 365 -23.83 37.79 10.88
C ASP A 365 -23.99 37.77 9.35
N TRP A 366 -23.66 38.91 8.75
CA TRP A 366 -23.71 39.17 7.33
C TRP A 366 -25.11 39.04 6.73
N THR A 367 -26.14 39.36 7.50
CA THR A 367 -27.54 39.33 7.05
C THR A 367 -28.12 40.72 6.79
N ASP A 368 -27.43 41.78 7.25
CA ASP A 368 -27.87 43.16 7.16
C ASP A 368 -27.15 43.93 6.03
N ASN A 369 -27.92 44.63 5.20
CA ASN A 369 -27.45 45.62 4.23
C ASN A 369 -28.17 46.98 4.34
N ALA A 370 -28.88 47.22 5.43
CA ALA A 370 -29.69 48.40 5.69
C ALA A 370 -29.08 49.28 6.80
N THR A 371 -28.40 48.70 7.79
CA THR A 371 -27.79 49.45 8.91
C THR A 371 -26.47 48.85 9.39
N GLY A 372 -25.77 49.58 10.26
CA GLY A 372 -24.57 49.08 10.94
C GLY A 372 -23.29 49.11 10.10
N ASN A 373 -22.25 48.49 10.67
CA ASN A 373 -20.93 48.38 10.05
C ASN A 373 -20.43 46.92 10.11
N GLY A 374 -19.58 46.58 9.14
CA GLY A 374 -18.75 45.39 9.17
C GLY A 374 -17.27 45.77 9.19
N LEU A 375 -16.43 44.87 9.66
CA LEU A 375 -14.98 45.05 9.65
C LEU A 375 -14.37 44.57 8.33
N ALA A 376 -13.46 45.36 7.78
CA ALA A 376 -12.70 45.01 6.58
C ALA A 376 -11.52 44.08 6.89
N GLY A 377 -10.96 43.48 5.83
CA GLY A 377 -9.81 42.56 5.88
C GLY A 377 -8.52 43.15 6.42
N ASP A 378 -8.41 44.46 6.59
CA ASP A 378 -7.29 45.09 7.33
C ASP A 378 -7.43 44.99 8.87
N GLY A 379 -8.59 44.51 9.36
CA GLY A 379 -8.85 44.29 10.78
C GLY A 379 -9.12 45.57 11.58
N SER A 380 -9.30 46.73 10.93
CA SER A 380 -9.46 48.02 11.60
C SER A 380 -10.49 48.95 10.97
N THR A 381 -10.67 48.88 9.65
CA THR A 381 -11.59 49.76 8.92
C THR A 381 -13.03 49.29 9.06
N LEU A 382 -13.88 50.16 9.62
CA LEU A 382 -15.33 49.97 9.68
C LEU A 382 -15.97 50.45 8.39
N ILE A 383 -16.72 49.56 7.75
CA ILE A 383 -17.36 49.81 6.47
C ILE A 383 -18.88 49.71 6.67
N PRO A 384 -19.68 50.71 6.22
CA PRO A 384 -21.13 50.64 6.31
C PRO A 384 -21.70 49.45 5.56
N CYS A 385 -22.57 48.67 6.18
CA CYS A 385 -23.17 47.48 5.56
C CYS A 385 -24.05 47.82 4.34
N THR A 386 -24.48 49.07 4.21
CA THR A 386 -25.38 49.59 3.17
C THR A 386 -24.70 49.90 1.84
N THR A 387 -23.58 50.63 1.91
CA THR A 387 -22.90 51.23 0.76
C THR A 387 -21.48 50.71 0.58
N GLY A 388 -20.97 50.00 1.57
CA GLY A 388 -19.68 49.34 1.52
C GLY A 388 -19.74 48.04 0.74
N PHE A 389 -19.42 48.10 -0.54
CA PHE A 389 -19.28 46.89 -1.35
C PHE A 389 -17.84 46.38 -1.26
N LYS A 390 -17.67 45.15 -0.77
CA LYS A 390 -16.35 44.51 -0.64
C LYS A 390 -16.35 43.11 -1.23
N ARG A 391 -15.14 42.65 -1.54
CA ARG A 391 -14.85 41.27 -1.97
C ARG A 391 -14.83 40.35 -0.75
N SER A 392 -14.78 39.05 -0.99
CA SER A 392 -14.58 38.06 0.07
C SER A 392 -13.61 36.99 -0.39
N LEU A 393 -12.85 36.45 0.56
CA LEU A 393 -11.97 35.32 0.32
C LEU A 393 -12.75 34.01 0.39
N CYS A 394 -12.39 33.08 -0.50
CA CYS A 394 -12.96 31.73 -0.56
C CYS A 394 -11.85 30.72 -0.30
N ILE A 395 -12.05 29.85 0.68
CA ILE A 395 -11.07 28.84 1.08
C ILE A 395 -11.58 27.48 0.61
N GLU A 396 -10.76 26.75 -0.14
CA GLU A 396 -11.07 25.40 -0.59
C GLU A 396 -11.26 24.44 0.59
N ARG A 397 -12.28 23.57 0.49
CA ARG A 397 -12.61 22.57 1.51
C ARG A 397 -11.77 21.31 1.42
#